data_AF-A0AAV5ADR1-F1
#
_entry.id   AF-A0AAV5ADR1-F1
#
_cell.length_a   1.000
_cell.length_b   1.000
_cell.length_c   1.000
_cell.angle_alpha   90.00
_cell.angle_beta   90.00
_cell.angle_gamma   90.00
#
_symmetry.space_group_name_H-M   'P 1'
#
loop_
_entity.id
_entity.type
_entity.pdbx_description
1 polymer ?
#
loop_
_entity_poly.entity_id
_entity_poly.type
_entity_poly.pdbx_seq_one_letter_code
_entity_poly.pdbx_strand_id
1 'polypeptide(L)'
;MVLSIYLLLIGFLFQFGSATDLTASENQLEDRYPTCFPFNGARLNGLEKPPVSRADWWCPQELQYGFMGYPLEMDNCSDPSNLFPKINADFQRMKREFGATMVRIYAPQCRSVSIWENLLRAGIANNMAVLPQVWWGFEANQSLWKLTANSIVDLLSDPELGPVAPYVFHSIAFGSEPIGDDVDGGPTQFTADLKAFKARIVPFQIPVTISEDWDRPGIMSNQNWTGLGPVGMEIAPIIDLIHVHIMPYYHANIFPTADNVWPYFETYIPFLRKYLPGKPILISQTLWSSILGGSHDRGYGNPGENIGNFTLYWNIIQSKCQYFKRLRVGWFVHTYDDSQEPGLGMINDSGQLKMDFNPPRCM
;
A
#
# COMPACT_ATOMS: atom_id res chain seq x y z
N MET A 1 -29.15 -3.11 70.00
CA MET A 1 -27.70 -2.94 70.24
C MET A 1 -27.00 -3.34 68.97
N VAL A 2 -26.60 -2.35 68.18
CA VAL A 2 -26.02 -2.50 66.84
C VAL A 2 -24.51 -2.64 67.01
N LEU A 3 -23.90 -3.67 66.41
CA LEU A 3 -22.45 -3.74 66.24
C LEU A 3 -22.18 -3.82 64.73
N SER A 4 -21.73 -2.68 64.19
CA SER A 4 -21.29 -2.51 62.81
C SER A 4 -19.88 -3.06 62.63
N ILE A 5 -19.68 -3.90 61.61
CA ILE A 5 -18.37 -4.31 61.11
C ILE A 5 -18.06 -3.41 59.91
N TYR A 6 -17.01 -2.60 60.02
CA TYR A 6 -16.47 -1.79 58.92
C TYR A 6 -15.60 -2.66 58.01
N LEU A 7 -16.03 -2.83 56.75
CA LEU A 7 -15.15 -3.25 55.66
C LEU A 7 -14.45 -2.02 55.09
N LEU A 8 -13.12 -1.98 55.17
CA LEU A 8 -12.28 -1.01 54.48
C LEU A 8 -12.14 -1.42 53.02
N LEU A 9 -12.83 -0.71 52.13
CA LEU A 9 -12.60 -0.74 50.67
C LEU A 9 -11.50 0.28 50.34
N ILE A 10 -10.30 -0.20 50.04
CA ILE A 10 -9.22 0.60 49.46
C ILE A 10 -9.54 0.76 47.97
N GLY A 11 -10.16 1.89 47.62
CA GLY A 11 -10.31 2.30 46.23
C GLY A 11 -8.98 2.82 45.68
N PHE A 12 -8.36 2.08 44.77
CA PHE A 12 -7.33 2.64 43.90
C PHE A 12 -8.01 3.54 42.88
N LEU A 13 -7.92 4.85 43.11
CA LEU A 13 -8.20 5.88 42.12
C LEU A 13 -7.13 5.78 41.02
N PHE A 14 -7.46 5.09 39.92
CA PHE A 14 -6.78 5.33 38.65
C PHE A 14 -7.18 6.72 38.18
N GLN A 15 -6.24 7.67 38.28
CA GLN A 15 -6.30 8.90 37.49
C GLN A 15 -6.16 8.48 36.02
N PHE A 16 -7.30 8.38 35.33
CA PHE A 16 -7.32 8.53 33.89
C PHE A 16 -6.87 9.96 33.61
N GLY A 17 -5.61 10.11 33.19
CA GLY A 17 -5.16 11.33 32.55
C GLY A 17 -6.08 11.57 31.35
N SER A 18 -6.83 12.67 31.40
CA SER A 18 -7.65 13.11 30.28
C SER A 18 -6.77 13.20 29.04
N ALA A 19 -7.07 12.36 28.04
CA ALA A 19 -6.56 12.50 26.69
C ALA A 19 -7.22 13.73 26.04
N THR A 20 -6.89 14.93 26.53
CA THR A 20 -7.14 16.17 25.83
C THR A 20 -6.00 16.41 24.86
N ASP A 21 -6.36 16.74 23.63
CA ASP A 21 -5.53 17.23 22.52
C ASP A 21 -4.81 16.22 21.61
N LEU A 22 -5.60 15.48 20.82
CA LEU A 22 -5.16 14.96 19.51
C LEU A 22 -6.17 15.22 18.37
N THR A 23 -7.05 16.21 18.53
CA THR A 23 -7.92 16.68 17.46
C THR A 23 -7.53 18.10 17.07
N ALA A 24 -6.35 18.26 16.49
CA ALA A 24 -6.20 19.40 15.58
C ALA A 24 -7.28 19.23 14.50
N SER A 25 -8.12 20.25 14.30
CA SER A 25 -9.15 20.16 13.28
C SER A 25 -8.50 20.04 11.90
N GLU A 26 -9.14 19.29 11.01
CA GLU A 26 -8.75 19.02 9.63
C GLU A 26 -8.17 20.23 8.88
N ASN A 27 -8.87 21.36 8.94
CA ASN A 27 -8.41 22.64 8.36
C ASN A 27 -7.03 23.04 8.89
N GLN A 28 -6.75 22.83 10.19
CA GLN A 28 -5.45 23.17 10.78
C GLN A 28 -4.31 22.26 10.32
N LEU A 29 -4.57 21.03 9.86
CA LEU A 29 -3.52 20.15 9.32
C LEU A 29 -3.22 20.50 7.85
N GLU A 30 -4.23 20.74 7.03
CA GLU A 30 -4.03 21.17 5.64
C GLU A 30 -3.42 22.58 5.56
N ASP A 31 -3.87 23.51 6.42
CA ASP A 31 -3.30 24.86 6.56
C ASP A 31 -1.83 24.84 7.00
N ARG A 32 -1.39 23.77 7.70
CA ARG A 32 0.00 23.59 8.12
C ARG A 32 0.92 23.12 6.99
N TYR A 33 0.38 22.45 5.96
CA TYR A 33 1.15 21.91 4.85
C TYR A 33 0.51 22.25 3.49
N PRO A 34 0.29 23.55 3.18
CA PRO A 34 -0.48 23.94 2.01
C PRO A 34 0.20 23.55 0.69
N THR A 35 1.51 23.27 0.72
CA THR A 35 2.36 23.07 -0.45
C THR A 35 3.16 21.76 -0.41
N CYS A 36 2.56 20.67 0.08
CA CYS A 36 3.17 19.34 0.03
C CYS A 36 2.55 18.44 -1.05
N PHE A 37 3.29 17.43 -1.53
CA PHE A 37 2.92 16.49 -2.58
C PHE A 37 2.62 15.07 -2.02
N PRO A 38 1.68 14.29 -2.59
CA PRO A 38 0.76 14.62 -3.69
C PRO A 38 -0.58 15.19 -3.20
N PHE A 39 -0.70 15.40 -1.89
CA PHE A 39 -1.99 15.61 -1.25
C PHE A 39 -2.48 17.07 -1.34
N ASN A 40 -1.57 18.05 -1.30
CA ASN A 40 -1.92 19.47 -1.25
C ASN A 40 -1.37 20.22 -2.48
N GLY A 41 -1.09 21.52 -2.37
CA GLY A 41 -0.84 22.44 -3.49
C GLY A 41 0.46 22.22 -4.27
N ALA A 42 1.36 21.31 -3.85
CA ALA A 42 2.60 21.05 -4.59
C ALA A 42 2.35 20.42 -5.96
N ARG A 43 3.10 20.87 -6.98
CA ARG A 43 2.97 20.39 -8.36
C ARG A 43 4.35 20.16 -8.98
N LEU A 44 4.48 19.08 -9.73
CA LEU A 44 5.65 18.77 -10.55
C LEU A 44 5.63 19.69 -11.78
N ASN A 45 6.81 20.21 -12.16
CA ASN A 45 6.98 21.10 -13.32
C ASN A 45 7.96 20.48 -14.32
N GLY A 46 7.49 19.48 -15.08
CA GLY A 46 8.34 18.75 -16.01
C GLY A 46 9.47 18.00 -15.29
N LEU A 47 10.66 18.00 -15.89
CA LEU A 47 11.85 17.30 -15.36
C LEU A 47 12.66 18.16 -14.37
N GLU A 48 12.20 19.36 -14.05
CA GLU A 48 12.90 20.23 -13.09
C GLU A 48 12.76 19.66 -11.67
N LYS A 49 13.90 19.42 -11.01
CA LYS A 49 13.93 19.07 -9.59
C LYS A 49 13.27 20.20 -8.78
N PRO A 50 12.28 19.91 -7.91
CA PRO A 50 11.69 20.90 -7.03
C PRO A 50 12.77 21.63 -6.18
N PRO A 51 12.64 22.95 -5.96
CA PRO A 51 13.62 23.76 -5.23
C PRO A 51 13.49 23.61 -3.71
N VAL A 52 13.16 22.40 -3.24
CA VAL A 52 13.00 22.04 -1.82
C VAL A 52 13.71 20.72 -1.55
N SER A 53 13.94 20.40 -0.28
CA SER A 53 14.41 19.05 0.06
C SER A 53 13.32 18.02 -0.24
N ARG A 54 13.72 16.76 -0.41
CA ARG A 54 12.74 15.66 -0.52
C ARG A 54 11.83 15.61 0.71
N ALA A 55 12.39 15.80 1.90
CA ALA A 55 11.63 15.71 3.15
C ALA A 55 10.53 16.78 3.24
N ASP A 56 10.79 17.98 2.71
CA ASP A 56 9.82 19.09 2.70
C ASP A 56 8.82 18.99 1.53
N TRP A 57 9.15 18.21 0.50
CA TRP A 57 8.29 17.99 -0.66
C TRP A 57 7.09 17.10 -0.34
N TRP A 58 7.33 15.97 0.33
CA TRP A 58 6.27 14.99 0.59
C TRP A 58 5.39 15.42 1.74
N CYS A 59 4.09 15.21 1.57
CA CYS A 59 3.15 15.40 2.65
C CYS A 59 3.47 14.48 3.82
N PRO A 60 3.31 14.97 5.06
CA PRO A 60 3.56 14.17 6.23
C PRO A 60 2.60 12.98 6.28
N GLN A 61 3.03 11.93 6.97
CA GLN A 61 2.29 10.69 7.18
C GLN A 61 0.88 10.93 7.74
N GLU A 62 0.68 12.05 8.45
CA GLU A 62 -0.63 12.42 9.01
C GLU A 62 -1.69 12.71 7.96
N LEU A 63 -1.29 13.02 6.73
CA LEU A 63 -2.17 13.25 5.57
C LEU A 63 -2.30 12.00 4.67
N GLN A 64 -1.59 10.92 5.00
CA GLN A 64 -1.55 9.69 4.22
C GLN A 64 -2.67 8.73 4.66
N TYR A 65 -3.91 9.09 4.33
CA TYR A 65 -5.08 8.27 4.62
C TYR A 65 -6.08 8.23 3.47
N GLY A 66 -6.98 7.24 3.51
CA GLY A 66 -8.03 7.09 2.49
C GLY A 66 -7.49 6.51 1.18
N PHE A 67 -8.25 6.69 0.11
CA PHE A 67 -7.91 6.12 -1.19
C PHE A 67 -6.68 6.79 -1.80
N MET A 68 -5.72 5.97 -2.21
CA MET A 68 -4.46 6.41 -2.80
C MET A 68 -4.44 6.22 -4.32
N GLY A 69 -4.95 5.09 -4.82
CA GLY A 69 -5.01 4.74 -6.24
C GLY A 69 -5.08 3.24 -6.51
N TYR A 70 -4.51 2.81 -7.63
CA TYR A 70 -4.55 1.42 -8.11
C TYR A 70 -3.15 0.86 -8.40
N PRO A 71 -3.01 -0.47 -8.50
CA PRO A 71 -1.87 -1.11 -9.10
C PRO A 71 -1.94 -1.12 -10.64
N LEU A 72 -0.77 -1.11 -11.27
CA LEU A 72 -0.59 -1.53 -12.66
C LEU A 72 0.24 -2.81 -12.73
N GLU A 73 -0.39 -3.86 -13.24
CA GLU A 73 0.25 -5.11 -13.63
C GLU A 73 0.65 -5.06 -15.10
N MET A 74 1.92 -5.35 -15.34
CA MET A 74 2.62 -5.01 -16.57
C MET A 74 3.62 -6.13 -16.86
N ASP A 75 3.23 -7.06 -17.73
CA ASP A 75 3.91 -8.34 -17.85
C ASP A 75 5.22 -8.19 -18.65
N ASN A 76 5.19 -7.97 -19.97
CA ASN A 76 6.39 -7.83 -20.80
C ASN A 76 6.72 -6.36 -21.13
N CYS A 77 7.99 -5.92 -21.08
CA CYS A 77 8.34 -4.51 -21.30
C CYS A 77 7.96 -3.91 -22.67
N SER A 78 7.72 -4.75 -23.67
CA SER A 78 7.36 -4.31 -25.02
C SER A 78 5.84 -4.17 -25.20
N ASP A 79 5.06 -4.55 -24.19
CA ASP A 79 3.61 -4.50 -24.25
C ASP A 79 3.13 -3.06 -24.42
N PRO A 80 2.14 -2.78 -25.29
CA PRO A 80 1.59 -1.44 -25.43
C PRO A 80 1.10 -0.82 -24.11
N SER A 81 0.69 -1.64 -23.14
CA SER A 81 0.34 -1.21 -21.77
C SER A 81 1.51 -0.54 -21.03
N ASN A 82 2.75 -0.84 -21.39
CA ASN A 82 3.98 -0.30 -20.79
C ASN A 82 4.47 0.99 -21.43
N LEU A 83 3.85 1.43 -22.53
CA LEU A 83 4.24 2.66 -23.21
C LEU A 83 3.65 3.88 -22.52
N PHE A 84 4.42 4.98 -22.50
CA PHE A 84 3.99 6.25 -21.91
C PHE A 84 2.56 6.67 -22.27
N PRO A 85 2.08 6.60 -23.54
CA PRO A 85 0.71 7.01 -23.87
C PRO A 85 -0.38 6.26 -23.09
N LYS A 86 -0.23 4.94 -22.89
CA LYS A 86 -1.21 4.14 -22.17
C LYS A 86 -1.14 4.39 -20.67
N ILE A 87 0.07 4.34 -20.09
CA ILE A 87 0.28 4.65 -18.66
C ILE A 87 -0.24 6.05 -18.33
N ASN A 88 0.06 7.04 -19.15
CA ASN A 88 -0.39 8.42 -18.95
C ASN A 88 -1.91 8.55 -19.05
N ALA A 89 -2.56 7.85 -19.99
CA ALA A 89 -4.01 7.83 -20.11
C ALA A 89 -4.68 7.19 -18.88
N ASP A 90 -4.09 6.11 -18.35
CA ASP A 90 -4.57 5.45 -17.14
C ASP A 90 -4.42 6.35 -15.92
N PHE A 91 -3.25 6.97 -15.72
CA PHE A 91 -3.02 7.92 -14.62
C PHE A 91 -4.00 9.10 -14.70
N GLN A 92 -4.21 9.65 -15.90
CA GLN A 92 -5.16 10.73 -16.12
C GLN A 92 -6.58 10.30 -15.75
N ARG A 93 -7.00 9.10 -16.14
CA ARG A 93 -8.31 8.54 -15.80
C ARG A 93 -8.44 8.30 -14.30
N MET A 94 -7.44 7.65 -13.68
CA MET A 94 -7.42 7.38 -12.24
C MET A 94 -7.59 8.66 -11.42
N LYS A 95 -6.87 9.71 -11.80
CA LYS A 95 -6.95 11.01 -11.14
C LYS A 95 -8.27 11.72 -11.38
N ARG A 96 -8.75 11.75 -12.63
CA ARG A 96 -9.96 12.46 -13.01
C ARG A 96 -11.23 11.82 -12.45
N GLU A 97 -11.32 10.49 -12.50
CA GLU A 97 -12.54 9.75 -12.13
C GLU A 97 -12.60 9.41 -10.64
N PHE A 98 -11.46 9.18 -9.98
CA PHE A 98 -11.44 8.70 -8.59
C PHE A 98 -10.62 9.57 -7.64
N GLY A 99 -10.03 10.67 -8.12
CA GLY A 99 -9.19 11.54 -7.29
C GLY A 99 -7.89 10.88 -6.83
N ALA A 100 -7.42 9.84 -7.52
CA ALA A 100 -6.18 9.15 -7.17
C ALA A 100 -4.98 10.12 -7.13
N THR A 101 -4.12 9.94 -6.14
CA THR A 101 -2.92 10.75 -5.93
C THR A 101 -1.63 9.95 -6.05
N MET A 102 -1.73 8.62 -5.99
CA MET A 102 -0.60 7.70 -6.05
C MET A 102 -0.95 6.50 -6.93
N VAL A 103 0.05 5.80 -7.46
CA VAL A 103 -0.11 4.54 -8.19
C VAL A 103 0.92 3.54 -7.69
N ARG A 104 0.48 2.32 -7.38
CA ARG A 104 1.36 1.19 -7.07
C ARG A 104 1.72 0.45 -8.36
N ILE A 105 2.92 -0.11 -8.46
CA ILE A 105 3.35 -0.83 -9.66
C ILE A 105 3.72 -2.27 -9.29
N TYR A 106 3.19 -3.26 -10.01
CA TYR A 106 3.58 -4.67 -9.88
C TYR A 106 4.67 -5.07 -10.90
N ALA A 107 4.53 -4.63 -12.16
CA ALA A 107 5.47 -4.85 -13.27
C ALA A 107 6.20 -6.21 -13.28
N PRO A 108 5.49 -7.35 -13.22
CA PRO A 108 6.07 -8.62 -12.77
C PRO A 108 7.20 -9.18 -13.66
N GLN A 109 7.20 -8.90 -14.97
CA GLN A 109 8.27 -9.37 -15.87
C GLN A 109 8.97 -8.24 -16.63
N CYS A 110 8.62 -6.98 -16.37
CA CYS A 110 9.31 -5.85 -16.98
C CYS A 110 10.48 -5.36 -16.12
N ARG A 111 11.69 -5.45 -16.69
CA ARG A 111 12.97 -5.27 -15.99
C ARG A 111 13.88 -4.23 -16.66
N SER A 112 13.32 -3.43 -17.56
CA SER A 112 14.04 -2.40 -18.33
C SER A 112 13.95 -1.03 -17.63
N VAL A 113 14.95 -0.17 -17.80
CA VAL A 113 14.89 1.22 -17.32
C VAL A 113 13.69 1.97 -17.90
N SER A 114 13.34 1.70 -19.16
CA SER A 114 12.28 2.39 -19.91
C SER A 114 10.90 2.38 -19.24
N ILE A 115 10.54 1.34 -18.48
CA ILE A 115 9.24 1.35 -17.78
C ILE A 115 9.23 2.39 -16.66
N TRP A 116 10.34 2.53 -15.94
CA TRP A 116 10.46 3.52 -14.87
C TRP A 116 10.52 4.95 -15.43
N GLU A 117 11.10 5.13 -16.61
CA GLU A 117 11.06 6.41 -17.34
C GLU A 117 9.62 6.78 -17.72
N ASN A 118 8.86 5.83 -18.27
CA ASN A 118 7.47 6.05 -18.67
C ASN A 118 6.59 6.36 -17.45
N LEU A 119 6.77 5.62 -16.35
CA LEU A 119 6.08 5.85 -15.09
C LEU A 119 6.44 7.20 -14.45
N LEU A 120 7.72 7.57 -14.46
CA LEU A 120 8.19 8.88 -13.99
C LEU A 120 7.52 10.00 -14.78
N ARG A 121 7.56 9.92 -16.11
CA ARG A 121 6.96 10.92 -17.00
C ARG A 121 5.44 11.00 -16.82
N ALA A 122 4.75 9.87 -16.66
CA ALA A 122 3.31 9.83 -16.41
C ALA A 122 2.95 10.42 -15.03
N GLY A 123 3.75 10.13 -14.00
CA GLY A 123 3.63 10.72 -12.66
C GLY A 123 3.78 12.23 -12.68
N ILE A 124 4.75 12.75 -13.44
CA ILE A 124 4.93 14.20 -13.67
C ILE A 124 3.73 14.80 -14.39
N ALA A 125 3.34 14.23 -15.52
CA ALA A 125 2.24 14.74 -16.35
C ALA A 125 0.91 14.82 -15.59
N ASN A 126 0.68 13.89 -14.65
CA ASN A 126 -0.56 13.82 -13.89
C ASN A 126 -0.43 14.34 -12.46
N ASN A 127 0.74 14.82 -12.02
CA ASN A 127 0.99 15.19 -10.62
C ASN A 127 0.59 14.07 -9.65
N MET A 128 1.08 12.85 -9.90
CA MET A 128 0.81 11.65 -9.10
C MET A 128 2.11 11.02 -8.63
N ALA A 129 2.10 10.48 -7.42
CA ALA A 129 3.21 9.71 -6.89
C ALA A 129 3.22 8.30 -7.47
N VAL A 130 4.39 7.72 -7.63
CA VAL A 130 4.57 6.33 -8.07
C VAL A 130 5.25 5.53 -6.98
N LEU A 131 4.80 4.30 -6.76
CA LEU A 131 5.40 3.34 -5.83
C LEU A 131 5.96 2.15 -6.64
N PRO A 132 7.24 2.22 -7.07
CA PRO A 132 7.88 1.11 -7.77
C PRO A 132 7.99 -0.14 -6.90
N GLN A 133 8.14 -1.28 -7.56
CA GLN A 133 8.36 -2.58 -6.91
C GLN A 133 9.51 -3.33 -7.58
N VAL A 134 10.33 -3.98 -6.76
CA VAL A 134 11.28 -5.01 -7.18
C VAL A 134 10.56 -6.35 -7.11
N TRP A 135 10.59 -7.13 -8.20
CA TRP A 135 9.92 -8.44 -8.26
C TRP A 135 10.79 -9.51 -8.91
N TRP A 136 10.67 -10.75 -8.42
CA TRP A 136 11.35 -11.94 -8.94
C TRP A 136 10.72 -12.44 -10.25
N GLY A 137 9.43 -12.14 -10.46
CA GLY A 137 8.64 -12.71 -11.54
C GLY A 137 8.20 -14.14 -11.24
N PHE A 138 7.44 -14.72 -12.15
CA PHE A 138 6.92 -16.09 -12.03
C PHE A 138 7.87 -17.15 -12.61
N GLU A 139 9.09 -16.75 -12.97
CA GLU A 139 10.07 -17.62 -13.61
C GLU A 139 10.88 -18.39 -12.56
N ALA A 140 11.38 -19.57 -12.94
CA ALA A 140 12.25 -20.38 -12.07
C ALA A 140 13.55 -19.65 -11.69
N ASN A 141 13.99 -18.67 -12.50
CA ASN A 141 15.19 -17.90 -12.23
C ASN A 141 14.93 -16.82 -11.16
N GLN A 142 15.21 -17.17 -9.91
CA GLN A 142 15.05 -16.28 -8.76
C GLN A 142 16.12 -15.18 -8.65
N SER A 143 17.00 -14.98 -9.66
CA SER A 143 17.91 -13.83 -9.72
C SER A 143 17.39 -12.65 -10.54
N LEU A 144 16.21 -12.78 -11.16
CA LEU A 144 15.66 -11.77 -12.06
C LEU A 144 15.28 -10.45 -11.36
N TRP A 145 14.99 -10.50 -10.07
CA TRP A 145 14.78 -9.30 -9.25
C TRP A 145 15.97 -8.33 -9.31
N LYS A 146 17.20 -8.84 -9.50
CA LYS A 146 18.41 -8.01 -9.59
C LYS A 146 18.36 -7.09 -10.80
N LEU A 147 17.76 -7.54 -11.91
CA LEU A 147 17.56 -6.72 -13.09
C LEU A 147 16.55 -5.60 -12.80
N THR A 148 15.44 -5.93 -12.13
CA THR A 148 14.44 -4.94 -11.69
C THR A 148 15.07 -3.91 -10.74
N ALA A 149 15.80 -4.36 -9.71
CA ALA A 149 16.48 -3.49 -8.77
C ALA A 149 17.55 -2.60 -9.44
N ASN A 150 18.32 -3.15 -10.39
CA ASN A 150 19.31 -2.39 -11.14
C ASN A 150 18.64 -1.33 -12.02
N SER A 151 17.59 -1.68 -12.77
CA SER A 151 16.91 -0.72 -13.64
C SER A 151 16.29 0.47 -12.88
N ILE A 152 15.81 0.26 -11.65
CA ILE A 152 15.35 1.36 -10.78
C ILE A 152 16.55 2.25 -10.37
N VAL A 153 17.65 1.64 -9.93
CA VAL A 153 18.86 2.39 -9.52
C VAL A 153 19.49 3.14 -10.71
N ASP A 154 19.47 2.56 -11.90
CA ASP A 154 19.98 3.16 -13.12
C ASP A 154 19.16 4.41 -13.48
N LEU A 155 17.81 4.35 -13.42
CA LEU A 155 16.97 5.54 -13.58
C LEU A 155 17.28 6.62 -12.54
N LEU A 156 17.41 6.23 -11.27
CA LEU A 156 17.70 7.18 -10.18
C LEU A 156 19.08 7.83 -10.34
N SER A 157 20.00 7.15 -11.03
CA SER A 157 21.35 7.63 -11.31
C SER A 157 21.47 8.38 -12.64
N ASP A 158 20.40 8.41 -13.44
CA ASP A 158 20.38 9.09 -14.72
C ASP A 158 20.58 10.62 -14.54
N PRO A 159 21.45 11.28 -15.32
CA PRO A 159 21.74 12.69 -15.15
C PRO A 159 20.56 13.63 -15.50
N GLU A 160 19.62 13.20 -16.34
CA GLU A 160 18.45 13.99 -16.75
C GLU A 160 17.24 13.72 -15.85
N LEU A 161 16.97 12.45 -15.57
CA LEU A 161 15.77 12.00 -14.86
C LEU A 161 15.99 11.82 -13.36
N GLY A 162 17.19 11.38 -12.95
CA GLY A 162 17.55 11.12 -11.56
C GLY A 162 17.31 12.31 -10.61
N PRO A 163 17.56 13.58 -10.99
CA PRO A 163 17.31 14.72 -10.11
C PRO A 163 15.84 14.89 -9.69
N VAL A 164 14.88 14.60 -10.58
CA VAL A 164 13.44 14.73 -10.31
C VAL A 164 12.82 13.42 -9.81
N ALA A 165 13.39 12.26 -10.17
CA ALA A 165 12.81 10.95 -9.88
C ALA A 165 12.44 10.72 -8.41
N PRO A 166 13.26 11.10 -7.41
CA PRO A 166 12.85 11.04 -6.02
C PRO A 166 11.52 11.78 -5.79
N TYR A 167 11.31 12.97 -6.34
CA TYR A 167 10.10 13.78 -6.09
C TYR A 167 8.82 13.19 -6.70
N VAL A 168 8.94 12.11 -7.47
CA VAL A 168 7.83 11.34 -8.04
C VAL A 168 7.71 9.96 -7.38
N PHE A 169 8.84 9.31 -7.08
CA PHE A 169 8.87 7.99 -6.46
C PHE A 169 8.74 8.13 -4.93
N HIS A 170 7.58 7.73 -4.41
CA HIS A 170 7.24 7.89 -3.00
C HIS A 170 8.01 6.91 -2.11
N SER A 171 7.95 5.63 -2.45
CA SER A 171 8.61 4.52 -1.76
C SER A 171 8.84 3.38 -2.75
N ILE A 172 9.82 2.52 -2.48
CA ILE A 172 10.07 1.32 -3.30
C ILE A 172 9.80 0.08 -2.46
N ALA A 173 8.90 -0.78 -2.94
CA ALA A 173 8.65 -2.09 -2.34
C ALA A 173 9.67 -3.11 -2.88
N PHE A 174 10.41 -3.75 -2.00
CA PHE A 174 11.30 -4.86 -2.34
C PHE A 174 10.51 -6.17 -2.21
N GLY A 175 9.69 -6.46 -3.22
CA GLY A 175 8.80 -7.62 -3.26
C GLY A 175 7.33 -7.30 -2.99
N SER A 176 6.47 -8.19 -3.50
CA SER A 176 5.05 -8.35 -3.16
C SER A 176 4.85 -9.78 -2.67
N GLU A 177 4.52 -9.99 -1.41
CA GLU A 177 4.50 -11.30 -0.74
C GLU A 177 5.81 -12.09 -0.84
N PRO A 178 7.00 -11.47 -0.77
CA PRO A 178 8.25 -12.22 -0.97
C PRO A 178 8.45 -13.34 0.07
N ILE A 179 7.96 -13.18 1.30
CA ILE A 179 8.04 -14.23 2.32
C ILE A 179 6.93 -15.25 2.12
N GLY A 180 5.74 -14.80 1.71
CA GLY A 180 4.62 -15.66 1.37
C GLY A 180 4.89 -16.62 0.22
N ASP A 181 5.57 -16.12 -0.81
CA ASP A 181 5.89 -16.82 -2.04
C ASP A 181 7.23 -17.59 -1.97
N ASP A 182 7.90 -17.57 -0.81
CA ASP A 182 9.19 -18.22 -0.57
C ASP A 182 10.26 -17.86 -1.63
N VAL A 183 10.29 -16.58 -2.03
CA VAL A 183 11.23 -16.11 -3.04
C VAL A 183 12.64 -15.94 -2.45
N ASP A 184 13.60 -15.73 -3.34
CA ASP A 184 14.99 -15.40 -2.99
C ASP A 184 15.74 -16.44 -2.14
N GLY A 185 15.28 -17.70 -2.13
CA GLY A 185 15.90 -18.75 -1.32
C GLY A 185 15.60 -18.64 0.18
N GLY A 186 14.51 -17.94 0.52
CA GLY A 186 13.94 -17.89 1.86
C GLY A 186 14.36 -16.67 2.69
N PRO A 187 13.83 -16.55 3.92
CA PRO A 187 13.87 -15.29 4.69
C PRO A 187 15.26 -14.73 5.00
N THR A 188 16.25 -15.59 5.23
CA THR A 188 17.62 -15.16 5.55
C THR A 188 18.28 -14.45 4.38
N GLN A 189 18.20 -15.05 3.19
CA GLN A 189 18.80 -14.47 1.98
C GLN A 189 18.03 -13.22 1.57
N PHE A 190 16.70 -13.27 1.57
CA PHE A 190 15.84 -12.12 1.32
C PHE A 190 16.19 -10.92 2.23
N THR A 191 16.37 -11.15 3.53
CA THR A 191 16.71 -10.09 4.49
C THR A 191 18.09 -9.47 4.22
N ALA A 192 19.07 -10.28 3.77
CA ALA A 192 20.38 -9.77 3.38
C ALA A 192 20.30 -8.90 2.12
N ASP A 193 19.56 -9.36 1.11
CA ASP A 193 19.39 -8.63 -0.15
C ASP A 193 18.52 -7.37 0.01
N LEU A 194 17.51 -7.39 0.88
CA LEU A 194 16.76 -6.20 1.28
C LEU A 194 17.67 -5.13 1.90
N LYS A 195 18.59 -5.51 2.79
CA LYS A 195 19.57 -4.57 3.38
C LYS A 195 20.51 -4.00 2.33
N ALA A 196 21.01 -4.85 1.43
CA ALA A 196 21.90 -4.44 0.35
C ALA A 196 21.20 -3.49 -0.63
N PHE A 197 19.95 -3.80 -1.00
CA PHE A 197 19.13 -2.92 -1.82
C PHE A 197 18.86 -1.58 -1.13
N LYS A 198 18.45 -1.59 0.14
CA LYS A 198 18.24 -0.35 0.90
C LYS A 198 19.49 0.54 0.92
N ALA A 199 20.67 -0.03 1.12
CA ALA A 199 21.93 0.73 1.10
C ALA A 199 22.18 1.44 -0.24
N ARG A 200 21.72 0.86 -1.36
CA ARG A 200 21.81 1.48 -2.70
C ARG A 200 20.77 2.59 -2.90
N ILE A 201 19.63 2.54 -2.22
CA ILE A 201 18.54 3.51 -2.35
C ILE A 201 18.69 4.71 -1.41
N VAL A 202 19.32 4.53 -0.23
CA VAL A 202 19.55 5.59 0.77
C VAL A 202 20.12 6.89 0.19
N PRO A 203 21.10 6.90 -0.75
CA PRO A 203 21.61 8.13 -1.35
C PRO A 203 20.55 8.99 -2.05
N PHE A 204 19.47 8.37 -2.54
CA PHE A 204 18.35 9.06 -3.20
C PHE A 204 17.24 9.48 -2.21
N GLN A 205 17.41 9.15 -0.92
CA GLN A 205 16.49 9.47 0.17
C GLN A 205 15.08 8.87 0.00
N ILE A 206 14.91 7.85 -0.86
CA ILE A 206 13.63 7.18 -1.09
C ILE A 206 13.43 6.09 -0.02
N PRO A 207 12.29 6.09 0.71
CA PRO A 207 11.93 5.03 1.64
C PRO A 207 11.84 3.65 0.97
N VAL A 208 12.37 2.63 1.65
CA VAL A 208 12.31 1.22 1.21
C VAL A 208 11.41 0.42 2.15
N THR A 209 10.61 -0.47 1.58
CA THR A 209 9.69 -1.36 2.31
C THR A 209 9.59 -2.72 1.64
N ILE A 210 8.73 -3.59 2.17
CA ILE A 210 8.22 -4.79 1.50
C ILE A 210 6.69 -4.67 1.45
N SER A 211 6.04 -5.21 0.42
CA SER A 211 4.59 -5.35 0.39
C SER A 211 4.24 -6.78 0.78
N GLU A 212 3.62 -7.02 1.93
CA GLU A 212 3.52 -8.38 2.51
C GLU A 212 2.30 -8.57 3.41
N ASP A 213 1.88 -9.83 3.57
CA ASP A 213 0.98 -10.31 4.60
C ASP A 213 1.76 -10.49 5.92
N TRP A 214 1.87 -9.40 6.68
CA TRP A 214 2.41 -9.38 8.04
C TRP A 214 1.75 -10.30 9.05
N ASP A 215 0.61 -10.90 8.71
CA ASP A 215 -0.18 -11.72 9.61
C ASP A 215 0.11 -13.22 9.54
N ARG A 216 1.01 -13.66 8.64
CA ARG A 216 1.43 -15.06 8.48
C ARG A 216 1.91 -15.67 9.82
N PRO A 217 1.11 -16.55 10.48
CA PRO A 217 1.41 -17.04 11.82
C PRO A 217 2.65 -17.92 11.86
N GLY A 218 3.54 -17.64 12.81
CA GLY A 218 4.80 -18.34 13.00
C GLY A 218 5.95 -17.83 12.13
N ILE A 219 5.68 -16.91 11.19
CA ILE A 219 6.68 -16.36 10.25
C ILE A 219 6.77 -14.84 10.40
N MET A 220 5.75 -14.11 9.93
CA MET A 220 5.67 -12.65 10.01
C MET A 220 5.06 -12.18 11.33
N SER A 221 4.01 -12.88 11.79
CA SER A 221 3.41 -12.74 13.11
C SER A 221 3.75 -13.96 13.98
N ASN A 222 3.61 -13.86 15.29
CA ASN A 222 3.62 -15.04 16.14
C ASN A 222 2.25 -15.78 16.03
N GLN A 223 2.19 -17.02 16.52
CA GLN A 223 1.03 -17.91 16.30
C GLN A 223 -0.33 -17.31 16.72
N ASN A 224 -0.34 -16.45 17.73
CA ASN A 224 -1.54 -15.87 18.33
C ASN A 224 -1.69 -14.37 18.07
N TRP A 225 -0.91 -13.80 17.15
CA TRP A 225 -0.94 -12.38 16.78
C TRP A 225 -0.73 -11.41 17.95
N THR A 226 0.01 -11.85 18.98
CA THR A 226 0.44 -11.01 20.10
C THR A 226 1.87 -10.51 19.95
N GLY A 227 2.47 -10.63 18.77
CA GLY A 227 3.80 -10.13 18.44
C GLY A 227 4.21 -10.45 17.02
N LEU A 228 5.36 -9.90 16.60
CA LEU A 228 6.01 -10.31 15.36
C LEU A 228 6.55 -11.74 15.47
N GLY A 229 6.54 -12.45 14.36
CA GLY A 229 7.25 -13.72 14.20
C GLY A 229 8.74 -13.49 13.94
N PRO A 230 9.54 -14.58 13.82
CA PRO A 230 10.99 -14.48 13.63
C PRO A 230 11.38 -13.61 12.43
N VAL A 231 10.73 -13.83 11.28
CA VAL A 231 11.03 -13.08 10.05
C VAL A 231 10.54 -11.64 10.16
N GLY A 232 9.36 -11.44 10.75
CA GLY A 232 8.83 -10.10 11.03
C GLY A 232 9.78 -9.26 11.89
N MET A 233 10.40 -9.86 12.91
CA MET A 233 11.40 -9.20 13.77
C MET A 233 12.68 -8.81 13.02
N GLU A 234 13.12 -9.62 12.04
CA GLU A 234 14.30 -9.32 11.24
C GLU A 234 14.06 -8.20 10.23
N ILE A 235 12.87 -8.16 9.63
CA ILE A 235 12.50 -7.20 8.58
C ILE A 235 12.10 -5.83 9.16
N ALA A 236 11.38 -5.80 10.29
CA ALA A 236 10.88 -4.59 10.94
C ALA A 236 11.92 -3.46 11.10
N PRO A 237 13.17 -3.69 11.54
CA PRO A 237 14.17 -2.63 11.66
C PRO A 237 14.73 -2.15 10.32
N ILE A 238 14.51 -2.88 9.22
CA ILE A 238 15.08 -2.56 7.90
C ILE A 238 14.14 -1.66 7.10
N ILE A 239 12.83 -1.86 7.17
CA ILE A 239 11.85 -1.10 6.37
C ILE A 239 11.57 0.29 6.94
N ASP A 240 11.24 1.27 6.10
CA ASP A 240 10.94 2.66 6.51
C ASP A 240 9.44 2.91 6.73
N LEU A 241 8.61 2.12 6.08
CA LEU A 241 7.14 2.17 6.10
C LEU A 241 6.58 0.77 5.89
N ILE A 242 5.27 0.61 6.03
CA ILE A 242 4.56 -0.66 5.88
C ILE A 242 3.71 -0.58 4.62
N HIS A 243 4.04 -1.38 3.61
CA HIS A 243 3.07 -1.80 2.60
C HIS A 243 2.52 -3.16 3.06
N VAL A 244 1.20 -3.23 3.27
CA VAL A 244 0.56 -4.43 3.81
C VAL A 244 -0.55 -4.92 2.88
N HIS A 245 -0.65 -6.23 2.79
CA HIS A 245 -1.76 -6.90 2.18
C HIS A 245 -2.78 -7.24 3.29
N ILE A 246 -4.02 -6.76 3.14
CA ILE A 246 -5.12 -7.08 4.07
C ILE A 246 -6.21 -7.72 3.24
N MET A 247 -6.19 -9.05 3.12
CA MET A 247 -6.97 -9.79 2.11
C MET A 247 -7.91 -10.81 2.75
N PRO A 248 -9.02 -10.37 3.39
CA PRO A 248 -10.01 -11.29 3.98
C PRO A 248 -10.62 -12.24 2.93
N TYR A 249 -10.52 -11.90 1.64
CA TYR A 249 -10.91 -12.74 0.51
C TYR A 249 -10.42 -14.19 0.65
N TYR A 250 -9.12 -14.40 0.95
CA TYR A 250 -8.49 -15.72 1.04
C TYR A 250 -8.82 -16.52 2.31
N HIS A 251 -9.62 -15.97 3.22
CA HIS A 251 -10.09 -16.66 4.42
C HIS A 251 -11.56 -17.02 4.28
N ALA A 252 -11.95 -17.68 3.18
CA ALA A 252 -13.34 -17.97 2.84
C ALA A 252 -14.12 -18.76 3.91
N ASN A 253 -13.41 -19.54 4.74
CA ASN A 253 -13.99 -20.24 5.89
C ASN A 253 -14.42 -19.29 7.04
N ILE A 254 -13.81 -18.11 7.15
CA ILE A 254 -14.10 -17.09 8.17
C ILE A 254 -14.99 -16.00 7.59
N PHE A 255 -14.72 -15.59 6.35
CA PHE A 255 -15.40 -14.53 5.63
C PHE A 255 -16.03 -15.07 4.34
N PRO A 256 -17.10 -15.90 4.40
CA PRO A 256 -17.71 -16.48 3.20
C PRO A 256 -18.24 -15.40 2.25
N THR A 257 -18.76 -14.30 2.80
CA THR A 257 -19.31 -13.14 2.09
C THR A 257 -18.62 -11.85 2.54
N ALA A 258 -18.80 -10.77 1.76
CA ALA A 258 -18.12 -9.50 2.03
C ALA A 258 -18.71 -8.72 3.22
N ASP A 259 -19.89 -9.08 3.72
CA ASP A 259 -20.63 -8.37 4.77
C ASP A 259 -19.97 -8.39 6.15
N ASN A 260 -19.08 -9.35 6.42
CA ASN A 260 -18.46 -9.55 7.72
C ASN A 260 -16.93 -9.41 7.72
N VAL A 261 -16.34 -8.78 6.70
CA VAL A 261 -14.87 -8.65 6.53
C VAL A 261 -14.23 -7.58 7.41
N TRP A 262 -14.99 -6.55 7.81
CA TRP A 262 -14.44 -5.38 8.50
C TRP A 262 -13.70 -5.69 9.82
N PRO A 263 -14.17 -6.63 10.68
CA PRO A 263 -13.44 -7.06 11.87
C PRO A 263 -11.98 -7.50 11.60
N TYR A 264 -11.69 -7.98 10.38
CA TYR A 264 -10.34 -8.33 9.97
C TYR A 264 -9.41 -7.11 9.95
N PHE A 265 -9.85 -6.01 9.33
CA PHE A 265 -9.14 -4.74 9.32
C PHE A 265 -8.98 -4.17 10.74
N GLU A 266 -10.03 -4.28 11.56
CA GLU A 266 -10.02 -3.80 12.95
C GLU A 266 -9.08 -4.57 13.86
N THR A 267 -8.69 -5.79 13.48
CA THR A 267 -7.68 -6.57 14.20
C THR A 267 -6.28 -6.29 13.65
N TYR A 268 -6.16 -6.30 12.33
CA TYR A 268 -4.86 -6.30 11.66
C TYR A 268 -4.17 -4.91 11.70
N ILE A 269 -4.89 -3.82 11.45
CA ILE A 269 -4.29 -2.48 11.49
C ILE A 269 -3.77 -2.13 12.90
N PRO A 270 -4.51 -2.39 14.00
CA PRO A 270 -3.96 -2.21 15.35
C PRO A 270 -2.77 -3.12 15.66
N PHE A 271 -2.73 -4.35 15.16
CA PHE A 271 -1.57 -5.24 15.28
C PHE A 271 -0.32 -4.56 14.68
N LEU A 272 -0.42 -4.09 13.43
CA LEU A 272 0.69 -3.39 12.75
C LEU A 272 1.16 -2.18 13.55
N ARG A 273 0.22 -1.33 14.00
CA ARG A 273 0.56 -0.13 14.77
C ARG A 273 1.25 -0.43 16.10
N LYS A 274 0.85 -1.54 16.75
CA LYS A 274 1.41 -1.94 18.05
C LYS A 274 2.83 -2.49 17.90
N TYR A 275 3.08 -3.30 16.86
CA TYR A 275 4.33 -4.04 16.72
C TYR A 275 5.32 -3.45 15.70
N LEU A 276 4.88 -2.47 14.92
CA LEU A 276 5.71 -1.67 14.00
C LEU A 276 5.47 -0.17 14.24
N PRO A 277 5.72 0.32 15.47
CA PRO A 277 5.34 1.68 15.86
C PRO A 277 6.07 2.73 15.03
N GLY A 278 5.36 3.82 14.70
CA GLY A 278 5.92 4.98 14.01
C GLY A 278 6.12 4.82 12.50
N LYS A 279 5.79 3.66 11.92
CA LYS A 279 5.86 3.44 10.48
C LYS A 279 4.50 3.77 9.81
N PRO A 280 4.48 4.52 8.70
CA PRO A 280 3.27 4.69 7.88
C PRO A 280 2.71 3.36 7.43
N ILE A 281 1.39 3.29 7.29
CA ILE A 281 0.72 2.10 6.77
C ILE A 281 0.02 2.47 5.46
N LEU A 282 0.37 1.74 4.40
CA LEU A 282 -0.38 1.66 3.16
C LEU A 282 -0.89 0.23 3.01
N ILE A 283 -2.21 0.09 2.92
CA ILE A 283 -2.81 -1.16 2.46
C ILE A 283 -2.57 -1.22 0.96
N SER A 284 -1.44 -1.80 0.59
CA SER A 284 -0.95 -1.87 -0.79
C SER A 284 -1.71 -2.91 -1.61
N GLN A 285 -2.36 -3.88 -0.96
CA GLN A 285 -3.29 -4.80 -1.59
C GLN A 285 -4.46 -5.12 -0.67
N THR A 286 -5.66 -5.05 -1.24
CA THR A 286 -6.88 -5.60 -0.66
C THR A 286 -7.88 -5.81 -1.81
N LEU A 287 -8.68 -6.86 -1.75
CA LEU A 287 -9.45 -7.29 -2.92
C LEU A 287 -10.69 -8.08 -2.57
N TRP A 288 -11.58 -8.15 -3.56
CA TRP A 288 -12.69 -9.09 -3.62
C TRP A 288 -13.02 -9.35 -5.09
N SER A 289 -13.32 -10.60 -5.48
CA SER A 289 -13.66 -10.92 -6.88
C SER A 289 -15.14 -10.69 -7.22
N SER A 290 -15.37 -10.12 -8.40
CA SER A 290 -16.71 -9.91 -9.00
C SER A 290 -17.21 -11.10 -9.81
N ILE A 291 -16.37 -12.11 -10.09
CA ILE A 291 -16.73 -13.29 -10.88
C ILE A 291 -16.22 -14.56 -10.20
N LEU A 292 -17.01 -15.64 -10.33
CA LEU A 292 -16.61 -16.97 -9.88
C LEU A 292 -15.51 -17.54 -10.77
N GLY A 293 -14.49 -18.14 -10.16
CA GLY A 293 -13.43 -18.86 -10.87
C GLY A 293 -12.45 -17.96 -11.63
N GLY A 294 -12.20 -16.75 -11.10
CA GLY A 294 -11.10 -15.90 -11.57
C GLY A 294 -9.72 -16.50 -11.27
N SER A 295 -8.66 -15.74 -11.55
CA SER A 295 -7.27 -16.18 -11.37
C SER A 295 -6.87 -16.49 -9.92
N HIS A 296 -7.67 -16.07 -8.94
CA HIS A 296 -7.41 -16.22 -7.52
C HIS A 296 -8.49 -17.09 -6.86
N ASP A 297 -8.13 -18.34 -6.54
CA ASP A 297 -8.95 -19.21 -5.71
C ASP A 297 -8.90 -18.72 -4.25
N ARG A 298 -10.06 -18.52 -3.65
CA ARG A 298 -10.20 -18.11 -2.26
C ARG A 298 -10.39 -19.26 -1.26
N GLY A 299 -10.39 -20.52 -1.75
CA GLY A 299 -10.46 -21.72 -0.93
C GLY A 299 -11.80 -22.47 -0.96
N TYR A 300 -11.96 -23.47 -0.10
CA TYR A 300 -13.07 -24.44 -0.16
C TYR A 300 -14.44 -23.86 0.23
N GLY A 301 -15.45 -24.05 -0.64
CA GLY A 301 -16.86 -23.76 -0.39
C GLY A 301 -17.27 -22.30 -0.61
N ASN A 302 -17.19 -21.77 -1.85
CA ASN A 302 -17.22 -20.34 -2.20
C ASN A 302 -18.57 -19.69 -2.58
N PRO A 303 -19.45 -19.31 -1.63
CA PRO A 303 -20.52 -18.36 -1.90
C PRO A 303 -20.00 -16.93 -1.66
N GLY A 304 -19.28 -16.34 -2.62
CA GLY A 304 -18.88 -14.93 -2.44
C GLY A 304 -18.24 -14.27 -3.65
N GLU A 305 -17.84 -15.02 -4.66
CA GLU A 305 -17.30 -14.48 -5.90
C GLU A 305 -18.45 -14.07 -6.84
N ASN A 306 -18.90 -12.83 -6.72
CA ASN A 306 -19.96 -12.24 -7.55
C ASN A 306 -19.97 -10.72 -7.40
N ILE A 307 -20.58 -10.04 -8.37
CA ILE A 307 -20.67 -8.58 -8.39
C ILE A 307 -21.34 -7.98 -7.15
N GLY A 308 -22.27 -8.71 -6.52
CA GLY A 308 -22.95 -8.28 -5.29
C GLY A 308 -21.98 -8.16 -4.12
N ASN A 309 -21.15 -9.17 -3.88
CA ASN A 309 -20.14 -9.14 -2.83
C ASN A 309 -18.98 -8.20 -3.17
N PHE A 310 -18.56 -8.13 -4.44
CA PHE A 310 -17.59 -7.12 -4.90
C PHE A 310 -18.05 -5.70 -4.53
N THR A 311 -19.29 -5.37 -4.90
CA THR A 311 -19.89 -4.06 -4.62
C THR A 311 -20.01 -3.82 -3.12
N LEU A 312 -20.44 -4.84 -2.36
CA LEU A 312 -20.56 -4.74 -0.91
C LEU A 312 -19.20 -4.51 -0.24
N TYR A 313 -18.15 -5.21 -0.67
CA TYR A 313 -16.80 -5.08 -0.16
C TYR A 313 -16.29 -3.65 -0.28
N TRP A 314 -16.31 -3.10 -1.50
CA TRP A 314 -15.82 -1.75 -1.75
C TRP A 314 -16.69 -0.67 -1.12
N ASN A 315 -18.01 -0.87 -1.05
CA ASN A 315 -18.90 -0.01 -0.27
C ASN A 315 -18.53 0.01 1.23
N ILE A 316 -18.15 -1.14 1.80
CA ILE A 316 -17.64 -1.20 3.18
C ILE A 316 -16.36 -0.40 3.26
N ILE A 317 -15.34 -0.66 2.42
CA ILE A 317 -14.06 0.04 2.49
C ILE A 317 -14.24 1.57 2.36
N GLN A 318 -14.96 2.06 1.35
CA GLN A 318 -15.17 3.50 1.14
C GLN A 318 -15.95 4.15 2.29
N SER A 319 -16.82 3.41 3.00
CA SER A 319 -17.57 3.94 4.14
C SER A 319 -16.72 4.20 5.39
N LYS A 320 -15.50 3.64 5.46
CA LYS A 320 -14.66 3.63 6.68
C LYS A 320 -13.68 4.79 6.74
N CYS A 321 -14.09 5.89 6.13
CA CYS A 321 -13.30 7.09 5.96
C CYS A 321 -12.72 7.64 7.28
N GLN A 322 -13.57 7.80 8.30
CA GLN A 322 -13.16 8.27 9.63
C GLN A 322 -12.21 7.31 10.34
N TYR A 323 -12.32 6.01 10.07
CA TYR A 323 -11.41 5.01 10.62
C TYR A 323 -10.01 5.16 10.01
N PHE A 324 -9.92 5.20 8.68
CA PHE A 324 -8.65 5.38 7.97
C PHE A 324 -7.98 6.72 8.32
N LYS A 325 -8.75 7.80 8.44
CA LYS A 325 -8.27 9.12 8.87
C LYS A 325 -7.68 9.08 10.29
N ARG A 326 -8.46 8.58 11.26
CA ARG A 326 -8.00 8.46 12.66
C ARG A 326 -6.73 7.62 12.77
N LEU A 327 -6.63 6.56 11.98
CA LEU A 327 -5.50 5.66 12.03
C LEU A 327 -4.35 6.03 11.08
N ARG A 328 -4.51 7.05 10.24
CA ARG A 328 -3.52 7.52 9.25
C ARG A 328 -3.09 6.38 8.31
N VAL A 329 -4.09 5.72 7.72
CA VAL A 329 -3.89 4.55 6.85
C VAL A 329 -4.42 4.85 5.45
N GLY A 330 -3.54 4.80 4.46
CA GLY A 330 -3.90 4.86 3.04
C GLY A 330 -4.20 3.46 2.49
N TRP A 331 -4.98 3.38 1.42
CA TRP A 331 -5.32 2.11 0.79
C TRP A 331 -5.39 2.20 -0.74
N PHE A 332 -5.05 1.08 -1.39
CA PHE A 332 -5.13 0.88 -2.83
C PHE A 332 -6.22 -0.15 -3.15
N VAL A 333 -6.91 0.03 -4.28
CA VAL A 333 -7.79 -1.01 -4.83
C VAL A 333 -6.95 -2.01 -5.58
N HIS A 334 -7.08 -3.31 -5.32
CA HIS A 334 -6.49 -4.33 -6.19
C HIS A 334 -7.60 -5.00 -7.04
N THR A 335 -7.63 -4.86 -8.36
CA THR A 335 -6.73 -4.09 -9.27
C THR A 335 -7.49 -3.00 -10.07
N TYR A 336 -6.79 -2.22 -10.91
CA TYR A 336 -7.40 -1.15 -11.70
C TYR A 336 -8.46 -1.65 -12.68
N ASP A 337 -8.13 -2.68 -13.45
CA ASP A 337 -8.92 -3.16 -14.59
C ASP A 337 -8.84 -4.68 -14.74
N ASP A 338 -9.91 -5.29 -15.21
CA ASP A 338 -10.01 -6.75 -15.39
C ASP A 338 -9.04 -7.32 -16.41
N SER A 339 -8.55 -6.49 -17.34
CA SER A 339 -7.53 -6.93 -18.30
C SER A 339 -6.21 -7.31 -17.63
N GLN A 340 -6.00 -6.90 -16.37
CA GLN A 340 -4.84 -7.25 -15.56
C GLN A 340 -5.11 -8.54 -14.79
N GLU A 341 -6.16 -8.53 -13.96
CA GLU A 341 -6.60 -9.72 -13.22
C GLU A 341 -8.12 -9.88 -13.33
N PRO A 342 -8.61 -10.82 -14.16
CA PRO A 342 -10.03 -10.99 -14.42
C PRO A 342 -10.84 -11.20 -13.13
N GLY A 343 -11.82 -10.32 -12.92
CA GLY A 343 -12.71 -10.35 -11.77
C GLY A 343 -12.33 -9.38 -10.66
N LEU A 344 -11.07 -8.95 -10.59
CA LEU A 344 -10.54 -8.10 -9.51
C LEU A 344 -10.46 -6.62 -9.89
N GLY A 345 -10.59 -6.28 -11.18
CA GLY A 345 -10.60 -4.90 -11.65
C GLY A 345 -11.79 -4.10 -11.11
N MET A 346 -11.60 -2.82 -10.80
CA MET A 346 -12.71 -1.87 -10.61
C MET A 346 -13.39 -1.53 -11.95
N ILE A 347 -12.59 -1.55 -13.01
CA ILE A 347 -13.02 -1.42 -14.40
C ILE A 347 -13.13 -2.83 -15.00
N ASN A 348 -14.12 -3.06 -15.85
CA ASN A 348 -14.29 -4.31 -16.60
C ASN A 348 -13.57 -4.23 -17.96
N ASP A 349 -13.47 -5.37 -18.66
CA ASP A 349 -12.82 -5.47 -19.98
C ASP A 349 -13.42 -4.54 -21.07
N SER A 350 -14.62 -4.00 -20.85
CA SER A 350 -15.25 -3.00 -21.74
C SER A 350 -14.89 -1.55 -21.38
N GLY A 351 -14.01 -1.34 -20.40
CA GLY A 351 -13.60 -0.04 -19.89
C GLY A 351 -14.63 0.63 -18.98
N GLN A 352 -15.69 -0.07 -18.55
CA GLN A 352 -16.76 0.47 -17.70
C GLN A 352 -16.53 0.16 -16.23
N LEU A 353 -16.97 1.05 -15.34
CA LEU A 353 -16.97 0.79 -13.90
C LEU A 353 -17.94 -0.35 -13.56
N LYS A 354 -17.53 -1.22 -12.64
CA LYS A 354 -18.38 -2.31 -12.14
C LYS A 354 -19.39 -1.87 -11.09
N MET A 355 -19.11 -0.78 -10.39
CA MET A 355 -19.98 -0.19 -9.38
C MET A 355 -19.82 1.32 -9.38
N ASP A 356 -20.73 2.01 -8.70
CA ASP A 356 -20.54 3.42 -8.37
C ASP A 356 -19.39 3.55 -7.36
N PHE A 357 -18.21 3.89 -7.86
CA PHE A 357 -16.98 3.97 -7.09
C PHE A 357 -16.49 5.41 -7.04
N ASN A 358 -16.76 6.06 -5.92
CA ASN A 358 -16.31 7.41 -5.63
C ASN A 358 -15.64 7.42 -4.24
N PRO A 359 -14.42 6.85 -4.14
CA PRO A 359 -13.80 6.64 -2.86
C PRO A 359 -13.40 7.98 -2.25
N PRO A 360 -13.76 8.26 -0.99
CA PRO A 360 -13.32 9.48 -0.35
C PRO A 360 -11.81 9.37 -0.11
N ARG A 361 -11.07 10.42 -0.49
CA ARG A 361 -9.74 10.64 0.08
C ARG A 361 -9.80 10.94 1.58
N CYS A 362 -11.00 11.20 2.10
CA CYS A 362 -11.26 11.51 3.50
C CYS A 362 -10.66 12.82 3.97
N MET A 363 -10.36 13.70 3.00
CA MET A 363 -9.94 15.08 3.24
C MET A 363 -11.00 15.76 4.07
#